data_AF-A0AAD0EYD2-F1
#
_entry.id   AF-A0AAD0EYD2-F1
#
_cell.length_a   1.000
_cell.length_b   1.000
_cell.length_c   1.000
_cell.angle_alpha   90.00
_cell.angle_beta   90.00
_cell.angle_gamma   90.00
#
_symmetry.space_group_name_H-M   'P 1'
#
loop_
_entity.id
_entity.type
_entity.pdbx_description
1 polymer ?
#
loop_
_entity_poly.entity_id
_entity_poly.type
_entity_poly.pdbx_seq_one_letter_code
_entity_poly.pdbx_strand_id
1 'polypeptide(L)'
;MNLHYLQQNSLNPFEFQICQAYYENPNKHTTPLAHLQQLCSQYHITLDQLAAITQKVKAYHPNTYCIECNIAQRITEPDYRDGQHLQQLDYICDDCQSFMHAPNQCQHFANIPMLASKALIDDLPY
;
A
#
# COMPACT_ATOMS: atom_id res chain seq x y z
N MET A 1 3.44 12.86 -8.89
CA MET A 1 2.56 12.69 -7.72
C MET A 1 3.47 12.36 -6.55
N ASN A 2 3.44 13.09 -5.43
CA ASN A 2 4.35 12.82 -4.32
C ASN A 2 3.73 11.74 -3.42
N LEU A 3 4.19 10.50 -3.55
CA LEU A 3 3.70 9.37 -2.76
C LEU A 3 4.50 9.20 -1.47
N HIS A 4 3.86 8.65 -0.44
CA HIS A 4 4.57 8.21 0.77
C HIS A 4 4.99 6.76 0.61
N TYR A 5 6.27 6.48 0.80
CA TYR A 5 6.83 5.14 0.72
C TYR A 5 7.21 4.64 2.11
N LEU A 6 6.70 3.47 2.48
CA LEU A 6 7.15 2.73 3.64
C LEU A 6 8.03 1.59 3.14
N GLN A 7 9.34 1.74 3.35
CA GLN A 7 10.36 0.78 2.94
C GLN A 7 10.53 -0.30 4.01
N GLN A 8 10.79 -1.54 3.59
CA GLN A 8 11.31 -2.56 4.49
C GLN A 8 12.84 -2.41 4.65
N ASN A 9 13.39 -2.79 5.81
CA ASN A 9 14.81 -2.61 6.18
C ASN A 9 15.85 -3.24 5.21
N SER A 10 15.42 -4.03 4.22
CA SER A 10 16.27 -4.73 3.25
C SER A 10 16.20 -4.16 1.83
N LEU A 11 15.67 -2.95 1.63
CA LEU A 11 15.54 -2.34 0.32
C LEU A 11 16.81 -1.58 -0.09
N ASN A 12 17.43 -1.96 -1.20
CA ASN A 12 18.62 -1.26 -1.70
C ASN A 12 18.24 0.08 -2.39
N PRO A 13 19.15 1.07 -2.44
CA PRO A 13 18.89 2.36 -3.10
C PRO A 13 18.50 2.23 -4.57
N PHE A 14 19.07 1.25 -5.29
CA PHE A 14 18.74 0.97 -6.69
C PHE A 14 17.33 0.39 -6.83
N GLU A 15 16.93 -0.54 -5.94
CA GLU A 15 15.57 -1.08 -5.90
C GLU A 15 14.56 0.02 -5.59
N PHE A 16 14.92 0.96 -4.71
CA PHE A 16 14.06 2.10 -4.41
C PHE A 16 13.84 3.01 -5.63
N GLN A 17 14.87 3.28 -6.42
CA GLN A 17 14.73 4.05 -7.66
C GLN A 17 13.79 3.37 -8.66
N ILE A 18 13.87 2.04 -8.79
CA ILE A 18 12.95 1.25 -9.63
C ILE A 18 11.51 1.40 -9.12
N CYS A 19 11.30 1.28 -7.80
CA CYS A 19 9.97 1.49 -7.20
C CYS A 19 9.43 2.89 -7.48
N GLN A 20 10.24 3.94 -7.31
CA GLN A 20 9.81 5.31 -7.58
C GLN A 20 9.44 5.48 -9.06
N ALA A 21 10.24 4.98 -9.99
CA ALA A 21 9.94 5.02 -11.42
C ALA A 21 8.64 4.29 -11.76
N TYR A 22 8.38 3.14 -11.10
CA TYR A 22 7.15 2.37 -11.27
C TYR A 22 5.90 3.14 -10.86
N TYR A 23 5.90 3.81 -9.70
CA TYR A 23 4.72 4.49 -9.19
C TYR A 23 4.55 5.94 -9.68
N GLU A 24 5.64 6.67 -9.93
CA GLU A 24 5.58 8.11 -10.20
C GLU A 24 5.51 8.47 -11.68
N ASN A 25 5.98 7.59 -12.57
CA ASN A 25 6.02 7.83 -14.01
C ASN A 25 5.24 6.80 -14.86
N PRO A 26 3.99 6.44 -14.52
CA PRO A 26 3.17 5.70 -15.46
C PRO A 26 2.98 6.51 -16.74
N ASN A 27 3.51 6.00 -17.85
CA ASN A 27 3.27 6.59 -19.15
C ASN A 27 1.79 6.39 -19.51
N LYS A 28 1.01 7.46 -19.34
CA LYS A 28 -0.45 7.50 -19.52
C LYS A 28 -0.92 7.16 -20.94
N HIS A 29 -0.02 7.21 -21.92
CA HIS A 29 -0.31 6.88 -23.32
C HIS A 29 0.01 5.43 -23.67
N THR A 30 0.46 4.63 -22.69
CA THR A 30 0.84 3.23 -22.89
C THR A 30 -0.02 2.30 -22.07
N THR A 31 -0.15 1.06 -22.52
CA THR A 31 -0.78 0.02 -21.71
C THR A 31 0.07 -0.29 -20.48
N PRO A 32 -0.53 -0.73 -19.36
CA PRO A 32 0.22 -1.10 -18.16
C PRO A 32 1.35 -2.10 -18.44
N LEU A 33 1.09 -3.09 -19.30
CA LEU A 33 2.08 -4.08 -19.71
C LEU A 33 3.27 -3.46 -20.46
N ALA A 34 3.00 -2.52 -21.38
CA ALA A 34 4.06 -1.83 -22.11
C ALA A 34 4.92 -0.97 -21.17
N HIS A 35 4.30 -0.28 -20.20
CA HIS A 35 5.03 0.47 -19.18
C HIS A 35 5.95 -0.44 -18.34
N LEU A 36 5.43 -1.59 -17.89
CA LEU A 36 6.22 -2.58 -17.15
C LEU A 36 7.42 -3.09 -17.97
N GLN A 37 7.20 -3.39 -19.25
CA GLN A 37 8.27 -3.83 -20.16
C GLN A 37 9.33 -2.74 -20.38
N GLN A 38 8.92 -1.48 -20.53
CA GLN A 38 9.84 -0.35 -20.66
C GLN A 38 10.72 -0.19 -19.42
N LEU A 39 10.13 -0.26 -18.22
CA LEU A 39 10.89 -0.23 -16.96
C LEU A 39 11.87 -1.40 -16.87
N CYS A 40 11.43 -2.60 -17.22
CA CYS A 40 12.29 -3.78 -17.23
C CYS A 40 13.48 -3.60 -18.17
N SER A 41 13.26 -3.06 -19.38
CA SER A 41 14.33 -2.75 -20.33
C SER A 41 15.25 -1.64 -19.84
N GLN A 42 14.72 -0.57 -19.24
CA GLN A 42 15.49 0.58 -18.76
C GLN A 42 16.45 0.19 -17.63
N TYR A 43 15.96 -0.59 -16.68
CA TYR A 43 16.74 -0.99 -15.50
C TYR A 43 17.44 -2.35 -15.65
N HIS A 44 17.31 -3.00 -16.82
CA HIS A 44 17.89 -4.31 -17.13
C HIS A 44 17.47 -5.40 -16.11
N ILE A 45 16.18 -5.40 -15.76
CA ILE A 45 15.58 -6.35 -14.80
C ILE A 45 14.48 -7.18 -15.48
N THR A 46 14.08 -8.28 -14.83
CA THR A 46 12.91 -9.06 -15.25
C THR A 46 11.62 -8.57 -14.59
N LEU A 47 10.47 -8.96 -15.14
CA LEU A 47 9.16 -8.68 -14.53
C LEU A 47 9.04 -9.29 -13.12
N ASP A 48 9.58 -10.48 -12.90
CA ASP A 48 9.60 -11.12 -11.58
C ASP A 48 10.43 -10.33 -10.56
N GLN A 49 11.58 -9.79 -10.98
CA GLN A 49 12.40 -8.93 -10.13
C GLN A 49 11.66 -7.63 -9.81
N LEU A 50 11.00 -7.02 -10.80
CA LEU A 50 10.18 -5.83 -10.59
C LEU A 50 9.05 -6.10 -9.58
N ALA A 51 8.34 -7.22 -9.70
CA ALA A 51 7.29 -7.62 -8.76
C ALA A 51 7.83 -7.86 -7.33
N ALA A 52 9.01 -8.51 -7.20
CA ALA A 52 9.64 -8.71 -5.91
C ALA A 52 10.07 -7.37 -5.26
N ILE A 53 10.57 -6.43 -6.06
CA ILE A 53 10.96 -5.09 -5.60
C ILE A 53 9.74 -4.31 -5.13
N THR A 54 8.65 -4.28 -5.90
CA THR A 54 7.43 -3.55 -5.53
C THR A 54 6.71 -4.16 -4.32
N GLN A 55 6.91 -5.45 -4.02
CA GLN A 55 6.38 -6.08 -2.80
C GLN A 55 7.12 -5.63 -1.51
N LYS A 56 8.39 -5.25 -1.62
CA LYS A 56 9.19 -4.77 -0.48
C LYS A 56 8.83 -3.34 -0.05
N VAL A 57 8.11 -2.60 -0.89
CA VAL A 57 7.73 -1.20 -0.65
C VAL A 57 6.22 -1.07 -0.61
N LYS A 58 5.70 -0.42 0.42
CA LYS A 58 4.29 -0.01 0.45
C LYS A 58 4.21 1.47 0.06
N ALA A 59 3.57 1.75 -1.07
CA ALA A 59 3.26 3.11 -1.50
C ALA A 59 1.88 3.54 -0.99
N TYR A 60 1.75 4.79 -0.57
CA TYR A 60 0.53 5.36 -0.02
C TYR A 60 0.20 6.71 -0.64
N HIS A 61 -1.10 6.98 -0.81
CA HIS A 61 -1.61 8.27 -1.24
C HIS A 61 -1.44 9.31 -0.11
N PRO A 62 -0.90 10.51 -0.39
CA PRO A 62 -0.62 11.50 0.66
C PRO A 62 -1.86 12.10 1.31
N ASN A 63 -2.97 12.16 0.56
CA ASN A 63 -4.15 12.94 0.93
C ASN A 63 -5.44 12.12 1.02
N THR A 64 -5.36 10.79 0.89
CA THR A 64 -6.54 9.91 0.94
C THR A 64 -6.37 8.96 2.11
N TYR A 65 -7.34 8.95 3.02
CA TYR A 65 -7.32 8.19 4.26
C TYR A 65 -8.64 7.43 4.41
N CYS A 66 -8.56 6.24 5.01
CA CYS A 66 -9.74 5.43 5.28
C CYS A 66 -10.61 6.13 6.32
N ILE A 67 -11.92 6.28 6.05
CA ILE A 67 -12.83 6.94 7.00
C ILE A 67 -13.00 6.17 8.32
N GLU A 68 -12.83 4.84 8.30
CA GLU A 68 -13.05 3.98 9.47
C GLU A 68 -11.81 3.87 10.37
N CYS A 69 -10.62 3.72 9.78
CA CYS A 69 -9.37 3.47 10.53
C CYS A 69 -8.32 4.57 10.38
N ASN A 70 -8.59 5.60 9.58
CA ASN A 70 -7.69 6.73 9.30
C ASN A 70 -6.30 6.32 8.76
N ILE A 71 -6.17 5.11 8.20
CA ILE A 71 -4.95 4.65 7.51
C ILE A 71 -4.95 5.21 6.09
N ALA A 72 -3.79 5.71 5.63
CA ALA A 72 -3.62 6.22 4.28
C ALA A 72 -3.92 5.14 3.22
N GLN A 73 -4.50 5.55 2.10
CA GLN A 73 -4.81 4.65 0.98
C GLN A 73 -3.53 4.03 0.44
N ARG A 74 -3.45 2.70 0.46
CA ARG A 74 -2.36 1.95 -0.17
C ARG A 74 -2.54 1.96 -1.69
N ILE A 75 -1.45 2.23 -2.40
CA ILE A 75 -1.38 2.16 -3.85
C ILE A 75 -0.77 0.80 -4.21
N THR A 76 -1.59 -0.06 -4.79
CA THR A 76 -1.18 -1.40 -5.25
C THR A 76 -0.70 -1.40 -6.69
N GLU A 77 -1.21 -0.47 -7.51
CA GLU A 77 -0.86 -0.31 -8.91
C GLU A 77 -0.72 1.18 -9.24
N PRO A 78 0.18 1.56 -10.16
CA PRO A 78 0.33 2.94 -10.59
C PRO A 78 -0.95 3.44 -11.27
N ASP A 79 -1.22 4.72 -11.12
CA ASP A 79 -2.41 5.32 -11.72
C ASP A 79 -2.15 5.66 -13.19
N TYR A 80 -2.72 4.83 -14.08
CA TYR A 80 -2.66 5.03 -15.52
C TYR A 80 -3.75 5.96 -16.05
N ARG A 81 -4.66 6.48 -15.19
CA ARG A 81 -5.77 7.34 -15.61
C ARG A 81 -5.38 8.81 -15.57
N ASP A 82 -5.96 9.60 -16.47
CA ASP A 82 -5.91 11.06 -16.34
C ASP A 82 -6.78 11.48 -15.17
N GLY A 83 -6.12 11.86 -14.07
CA GLY A 83 -6.74 12.30 -12.83
C GLY A 83 -7.61 13.53 -13.03
N GLN A 84 -8.86 13.31 -13.39
CA GLN A 84 -9.97 14.17 -13.06
C GLN A 84 -11.12 13.25 -12.63
N HIS A 85 -11.63 13.46 -11.42
CA HIS A 85 -12.77 12.75 -10.79
C HIS A 85 -12.44 11.52 -9.94
N LEU A 86 -11.53 11.66 -8.98
CA LEU A 86 -11.84 11.08 -7.67
C LEU A 86 -12.36 12.24 -6.81
N GLN A 87 -13.66 12.54 -6.98
CA GLN A 87 -14.41 13.21 -5.92
C GLN A 87 -14.09 12.46 -4.62
N GLN A 88 -13.94 13.20 -3.51
CA GLN A 88 -13.74 12.65 -2.17
C GLN A 88 -14.89 11.68 -1.84
N LEU A 89 -14.78 10.46 -2.34
CA LEU A 89 -15.57 9.33 -1.92
C LEU A 89 -15.01 8.91 -0.57
N ASP A 90 -15.89 8.54 0.34
CA ASP A 90 -15.55 7.93 1.61
C ASP A 90 -14.71 6.67 1.36
N TYR A 91 -13.39 6.84 1.28
CA TYR A 91 -12.48 5.74 1.03
C TYR A 91 -12.50 4.82 2.24
N ILE A 92 -12.70 3.54 1.98
CA ILE A 92 -12.62 2.47 2.97
C ILE A 92 -11.50 1.55 2.49
N CYS A 93 -10.53 1.25 3.36
CA CYS A 93 -9.44 0.34 3.00
C CYS A 93 -9.91 -1.12 2.93
N ASP A 94 -9.18 -1.96 2.20
CA ASP A 94 -9.51 -3.38 1.98
C ASP A 94 -9.71 -4.15 3.30
N ASP A 95 -8.93 -3.82 4.34
CA ASP A 95 -9.07 -4.41 5.67
C ASP A 95 -10.44 -4.06 6.27
N CYS A 96 -10.78 -2.77 6.36
CA CYS A 96 -12.08 -2.32 6.88
C CYS A 96 -13.25 -2.85 6.04
N GLN A 97 -13.10 -2.88 4.71
CA GLN A 97 -14.09 -3.46 3.81
C GLN A 97 -14.29 -4.96 4.09
N SER A 98 -13.21 -5.71 4.30
CA SER A 98 -13.25 -7.14 4.63
C SER A 98 -13.92 -7.39 5.99
N PHE A 99 -13.69 -6.53 6.99
CA PHE A 99 -14.34 -6.63 8.30
C PHE A 99 -15.84 -6.30 8.23
N MET A 100 -16.24 -5.27 7.47
CA MET A 100 -17.65 -4.91 7.30
C MET A 100 -18.45 -5.93 6.50
N HIS A 101 -17.82 -6.56 5.49
CA HIS A 101 -18.45 -7.57 4.65
C HIS A 101 -18.18 -9.01 5.09
N ALA A 102 -17.45 -9.22 6.20
CA ALA A 102 -17.34 -10.54 6.81
C ALA A 102 -18.76 -10.98 7.19
N PRO A 103 -19.34 -11.98 6.50
CA PRO A 103 -20.67 -12.46 6.84
C PRO A 103 -20.60 -12.99 8.26
N ASN A 104 -21.32 -12.37 9.20
CA ASN A 104 -21.53 -12.79 10.59
C ASN A 104 -20.96 -14.18 10.94
N GLN A 105 -19.65 -14.27 11.16
CA GLN A 105 -19.04 -15.40 11.87
C GLN A 105 -19.00 -15.11 13.39
N CYS A 106 -19.61 -14.01 13.81
CA CYS A 106 -19.90 -13.66 15.20
C CYS A 106 -21.10 -14.45 15.77
N GLN A 107 -21.20 -15.75 15.50
CA GLN A 107 -21.96 -16.67 16.35
C GLN A 107 -21.10 -17.71 17.07
N HIS A 108 -19.76 -17.71 16.91
CA HIS A 108 -18.90 -18.72 17.53
C HIS A 108 -17.79 -18.24 18.46
N PHE A 109 -17.79 -16.96 18.85
CA PHE A 109 -16.85 -16.43 19.87
C PHE A 109 -17.54 -15.76 21.07
N ALA A 110 -18.80 -16.12 21.35
CA ALA A 110 -19.37 -15.93 22.68
C ALA A 110 -18.76 -16.97 23.65
N ASN A 111 -17.48 -16.81 24.01
CA ASN A 111 -16.84 -17.33 25.24
C ASN A 111 -15.30 -17.22 25.15
N ILE A 112 -14.77 -16.01 25.05
CA ILE A 112 -13.41 -15.76 25.54
C ILE A 112 -13.51 -14.60 26.55
N PRO A 113 -13.27 -14.86 27.85
CA PRO A 113 -13.39 -13.83 28.87
C PRO A 113 -12.32 -12.75 28.64
N MET A 114 -12.72 -11.49 28.89
CA MET A 114 -11.83 -10.33 28.97
C MET A 114 -10.59 -10.66 29.80
N LEU A 115 -9.43 -10.77 29.16
CA LEU A 115 -8.15 -10.66 29.84
C LEU A 115 -7.61 -9.26 29.58
N ALA A 116 -7.64 -8.49 30.65
CA ALA A 116 -7.09 -7.15 30.76
C ALA A 116 -5.59 -7.15 30.41
N SER A 117 -5.21 -6.50 29.31
CA SER A 117 -3.82 -6.12 29.08
C SER A 117 -3.56 -4.74 29.67
N LYS A 118 -3.39 -4.75 31.00
CA LYS A 118 -2.77 -3.69 31.78
C LYS A 118 -1.26 -4.00 31.83
N ALA A 119 -0.49 -3.59 30.82
CA ALA A 119 0.98 -3.55 30.88
C ALA A 119 1.57 -2.87 29.64
N LEU A 120 2.20 -1.71 29.85
CA LEU A 120 3.48 -1.25 29.29
C LEU A 120 3.54 0.28 29.33
N ILE A 121 3.58 0.81 30.55
CA ILE A 121 4.26 2.06 30.86
C ILE A 121 5.37 1.63 31.81
N ASP A 122 6.58 1.47 31.28
CA ASP A 122 7.86 1.71 31.96
C ASP A 122 8.98 1.22 31.04
N ASP A 123 9.69 2.14 30.39
CA ASP A 123 11.12 2.02 30.11
C ASP A 123 11.63 3.36 29.51
N LEU A 124 11.93 4.31 30.39
CA LEU A 124 12.79 5.47 30.10
C LEU A 124 14.05 5.31 30.95
N PRO A 125 15.27 5.28 30.36
CA PRO A 125 16.50 5.18 31.13
C PRO A 125 16.95 6.56 31.66
N TYR A 126 17.54 6.52 32.86
CA TYR A 126 18.10 7.61 33.67
C TYR A 126 19.15 8.47 32.94
#